data_AF-A0A0W0S4N1-F1
#
_entry.id   AF-A0A0W0S4N1-F1
#
_cell.length_a   1.000
_cell.length_b   1.000
_cell.length_c   1.000
_cell.angle_alpha   90.00
_cell.angle_beta   90.00
_cell.angle_gamma   90.00
#
_symmetry.space_group_name_H-M   'P 1'
#
loop_
_entity.id
_entity.type
_entity.pdbx_description
1 polymer ?
#
loop_
_entity_poly.entity_id
_entity_poly.type
_entity_poly.pdbx_seq_one_letter_code
_entity_poly.pdbx_strand_id
1 'polypeptide(L)'
;MNERLKRFHDQQDHIDEYPFKETVYQKAYREIAAGMKTSHWIWYIFPQLKSLGYSSTAKEYGISDFNEACDYLRDPILFTRYYDMVKLVADKLAEGIDVLTLMGSDTDAKKLASSLTLFQLAAQKLAESEKKSISPNFSDLNNYCTKVLSTIAHQNYGACAPTKMEIEQSLKNLFKSSSNSSFALPPMEASSPKTEKVTEASPEVTQHSSMPVGTASPVSEESIKKNQEGIRPLSTDNALILKTIVEKLMSNIQQKADTRASWFTLNSENKIKKLHVISQWLSHHPLNKTDETIIVALIRDTCAIKRNIFGFFEPHSLNEFKDLLQKYKLEPPSETVSFNATDLANISVKANAVDELIQEKRHLGSYNPIH
;
A
#
# COMPACT_ATOMS: atom_id res chain seq x y z
N MET A 1 18.71 8.61 -13.58
CA MET A 1 17.28 8.61 -13.21
C MET A 1 17.09 9.69 -12.17
N ASN A 2 16.11 10.60 -12.33
CA ASN A 2 15.85 11.64 -11.34
C ASN A 2 15.36 10.96 -10.05
N GLU A 3 16.12 11.05 -8.95
CA GLU A 3 15.82 10.34 -7.69
C GLU A 3 14.43 10.68 -7.16
N ARG A 4 13.96 11.92 -7.39
CA ARG A 4 12.60 12.34 -7.02
C ARG A 4 11.57 11.43 -7.68
N LEU A 5 11.74 11.12 -8.97
CA LEU A 5 10.75 10.37 -9.74
C LEU A 5 10.76 8.87 -9.48
N LYS A 6 11.80 8.34 -8.82
CA LYS A 6 11.97 6.90 -8.56
C LYS A 6 10.75 6.27 -7.91
N ARG A 7 10.10 6.98 -6.97
CA ARG A 7 8.88 6.51 -6.30
C ARG A 7 7.75 6.17 -7.27
N PHE A 8 7.59 6.91 -8.36
CA PHE A 8 6.55 6.63 -9.35
C PHE A 8 6.88 5.38 -10.17
N HIS A 9 8.14 5.25 -10.61
CA HIS A 9 8.59 4.06 -11.33
C HIS A 9 8.44 2.80 -10.48
N ASP A 10 9.00 2.81 -9.27
CA ASP A 10 8.95 1.68 -8.34
C ASP A 10 7.50 1.21 -8.10
N GLN A 11 6.58 2.17 -7.93
CA GLN A 11 5.19 1.85 -7.62
C GLN A 11 4.39 1.42 -8.86
N GLN A 12 4.68 1.97 -10.03
CA GLN A 12 4.02 1.56 -11.28
C GLN A 12 4.53 0.21 -11.80
N ASP A 13 5.80 -0.11 -11.52
CA ASP A 13 6.46 -1.38 -11.90
C ASP A 13 6.23 -2.50 -10.88
N HIS A 14 5.76 -2.16 -9.68
CA HIS A 14 5.39 -3.14 -8.67
C HIS A 14 4.43 -4.18 -9.26
N ILE A 15 4.72 -5.45 -9.04
CA ILE A 15 3.92 -6.57 -9.51
C ILE A 15 2.89 -6.92 -8.44
N ASP A 16 1.61 -6.92 -8.80
CA ASP A 16 0.54 -7.41 -7.95
C ASP A 16 0.43 -8.94 -8.16
N GLU A 17 0.61 -9.74 -7.11
CA GLU A 17 0.79 -11.20 -7.25
C GLU A 17 -0.52 -12.01 -7.39
N TYR A 18 -1.69 -11.38 -7.54
CA TYR A 18 -2.96 -12.11 -7.73
C TYR A 18 -4.08 -11.26 -8.36
N PRO A 19 -4.96 -11.81 -9.23
CA PRO A 19 -4.99 -13.15 -9.83
C PRO A 19 -4.12 -13.31 -11.09
N PHE A 20 -3.48 -12.22 -11.55
CA PHE A 20 -2.55 -12.21 -12.69
C PHE A 20 -1.27 -11.51 -12.27
N LYS A 21 -0.11 -12.04 -12.70
CA LYS A 21 1.20 -11.43 -12.46
C LYS A 21 1.39 -10.24 -13.41
N GLU A 22 0.77 -9.12 -13.08
CA GLU A 22 0.84 -7.87 -13.85
C GLU A 22 1.38 -6.72 -13.00
N THR A 23 2.00 -5.73 -13.63
CA THR A 23 2.41 -4.52 -12.92
C THR A 23 1.21 -3.68 -12.55
N VAL A 24 1.35 -2.82 -11.54
CA VAL A 24 0.31 -1.88 -11.13
C VAL A 24 -0.12 -0.98 -12.30
N TYR A 25 0.80 -0.56 -13.17
CA TYR A 25 0.45 0.16 -14.40
C TYR A 25 -0.44 -0.67 -15.34
N GLN A 26 -0.08 -1.93 -15.59
CA GLN A 26 -0.86 -2.82 -16.45
C GLN A 26 -2.27 -3.05 -15.88
N LYS A 27 -2.37 -3.25 -14.57
CA LYS A 27 -3.65 -3.34 -13.86
C LYS A 27 -4.50 -2.09 -14.02
N ALA A 28 -3.91 -0.91 -13.80
CA ALA A 28 -4.61 0.37 -13.96
C ALA A 28 -5.13 0.57 -15.40
N TYR A 29 -4.29 0.28 -16.39
CA TYR A 29 -4.67 0.34 -17.80
C TYR A 29 -5.84 -0.60 -18.10
N ARG A 30 -5.76 -1.86 -17.65
CA ARG A 30 -6.82 -2.87 -17.84
C ARG A 30 -8.13 -2.45 -17.20
N GLU A 31 -8.10 -1.89 -16.00
CA GLU A 31 -9.31 -1.43 -15.30
C GLU A 31 -10.00 -0.27 -16.03
N ILE A 32 -9.24 0.73 -16.48
CA ILE A 32 -9.81 1.83 -17.27
C ILE A 32 -10.28 1.32 -18.64
N ALA A 33 -9.56 0.40 -19.28
CA ALA A 33 -9.99 -0.22 -20.53
C ALA A 33 -11.31 -1.00 -20.37
N ALA A 34 -11.55 -1.60 -19.20
CA ALA A 34 -12.80 -2.24 -18.82
C ALA A 34 -13.92 -1.24 -18.43
N GLY A 35 -13.62 0.06 -18.39
CA GLY A 35 -14.58 1.12 -18.14
C GLY A 35 -14.80 1.47 -16.67
N MET A 36 -14.05 0.88 -15.74
CA MET A 36 -14.17 1.20 -14.32
C MET A 36 -12.90 0.88 -13.55
N LYS A 37 -12.37 1.88 -12.86
CA LYS A 37 -11.34 1.73 -11.84
C LYS A 37 -11.85 0.91 -10.65
N THR A 38 -11.12 -0.14 -10.27
CA THR A 38 -11.49 -1.05 -9.16
C THR A 38 -10.42 -1.20 -8.08
N SER A 39 -9.18 -0.78 -8.33
CA SER A 39 -8.09 -0.88 -7.35
C SER A 39 -7.40 0.46 -7.06
N HIS A 40 -6.41 0.46 -6.18
CA HIS A 40 -5.96 1.64 -5.46
C HIS A 40 -4.74 2.34 -6.10
N TRP A 41 -4.82 2.77 -7.35
CA TRP A 41 -3.63 3.29 -8.07
C TRP A 41 -3.65 4.80 -8.39
N ILE A 42 -4.69 5.53 -8.01
CA ILE A 42 -4.93 6.91 -8.47
C ILE A 42 -3.74 7.85 -8.21
N TRP A 43 -3.05 7.71 -7.07
CA TRP A 43 -2.05 8.67 -6.62
C TRP A 43 -0.77 8.69 -7.46
N TYR A 44 -0.40 7.58 -8.08
CA TYR A 44 0.86 7.42 -8.81
C TYR A 44 0.67 7.15 -10.31
N ILE A 45 -0.58 6.94 -10.76
CA ILE A 45 -0.95 6.95 -12.19
C ILE A 45 -1.45 8.34 -12.60
N PHE A 46 -2.30 8.97 -11.79
CA PHE A 46 -2.75 10.36 -11.97
C PHE A 46 -2.33 11.23 -10.77
N PRO A 47 -1.03 11.48 -10.59
CA PRO A 47 -0.55 12.28 -9.47
C PRO A 47 -1.05 13.72 -9.54
N GLN A 48 -1.25 14.31 -8.37
CA GLN A 48 -1.65 15.72 -8.20
C GLN A 48 -0.63 16.44 -7.31
N LEU A 49 -0.77 17.76 -7.14
CA LEU A 49 0.07 18.50 -6.21
C LEU A 49 -0.01 17.96 -4.78
N LYS A 50 1.15 17.85 -4.14
CA LYS A 50 1.33 17.38 -2.76
C LYS A 50 0.56 18.23 -1.75
N SER A 51 0.34 19.51 -2.03
CA SER A 51 -0.45 20.43 -1.22
C SER A 51 -1.91 19.98 -1.07
N LEU A 52 -2.49 19.36 -2.09
CA LEU A 52 -3.90 18.93 -2.15
C LEU A 52 -4.17 17.59 -1.45
N GLY A 53 -3.13 16.81 -1.19
CA GLY A 53 -3.24 15.52 -0.52
C GLY A 53 -3.34 15.64 0.99
N TYR A 54 -4.28 14.93 1.62
CA TYR A 54 -4.35 14.81 3.09
C TYR A 54 -3.80 13.47 3.60
N SER A 55 -3.93 12.40 2.83
CA SER A 55 -3.39 11.09 3.21
C SER A 55 -1.87 11.03 3.06
N SER A 56 -1.24 10.16 3.84
CA SER A 56 0.19 9.85 3.68
C SER A 56 0.51 9.41 2.26
N THR A 57 -0.29 8.55 1.64
CA THR A 57 -0.12 8.15 0.23
C THR A 57 -0.21 9.34 -0.74
N ALA A 58 -1.15 10.27 -0.52
CA ALA A 58 -1.26 11.47 -1.34
C ALA A 58 -0.11 12.46 -1.10
N LYS A 59 0.51 12.44 0.09
CA LYS A 59 1.72 13.23 0.37
C LYS A 59 2.98 12.58 -0.21
N GLU A 60 3.05 11.25 -0.20
CA GLU A 60 4.17 10.47 -0.74
C GLU A 60 4.22 10.62 -2.27
N TYR A 61 3.13 10.32 -2.97
CA TYR A 61 3.05 10.38 -4.43
C TYR A 61 2.58 11.74 -4.96
N GLY A 62 2.41 12.73 -4.10
CA GLY A 62 2.11 14.10 -4.51
C GLY A 62 3.31 14.74 -5.22
N ILE A 63 3.05 15.46 -6.30
CA ILE A 63 4.05 16.29 -6.99
C ILE A 63 4.35 17.50 -6.11
N SER A 64 5.62 17.71 -5.76
CA SER A 64 6.01 18.72 -4.77
C SER A 64 5.94 20.14 -5.31
N ASP A 65 6.22 20.32 -6.60
CA ASP A 65 6.27 21.62 -7.28
C ASP A 65 6.11 21.48 -8.80
N PHE A 66 5.98 22.61 -9.50
CA PHE A 66 5.78 22.63 -10.95
C PHE A 66 6.98 22.07 -11.75
N ASN A 67 8.20 22.21 -11.24
CA ASN A 67 9.39 21.68 -11.93
C ASN A 67 9.37 20.16 -11.90
N GLU A 68 8.95 19.54 -10.79
CA GLU A 68 8.77 18.09 -10.71
C GLU A 68 7.69 17.57 -11.66
N ALA A 69 6.61 18.34 -11.89
CA ALA A 69 5.63 17.99 -12.93
C ALA A 69 6.27 18.00 -14.33
N CYS A 70 7.13 18.99 -14.61
CA CYS A 70 7.87 19.05 -15.87
C CYS A 70 8.88 17.91 -16.00
N ASP A 71 9.61 17.58 -14.92
CA ASP A 71 10.56 16.47 -14.89
C ASP A 71 9.84 15.12 -15.09
N TYR A 72 8.66 14.95 -14.49
CA TYR A 72 7.80 13.77 -14.69
C TYR A 72 7.45 13.60 -16.18
N LEU A 73 7.12 14.68 -16.88
CA LEU A 73 6.84 14.63 -18.33
C LEU A 73 8.08 14.45 -19.20
N ARG A 74 9.26 14.87 -18.75
CA ARG A 74 10.52 14.62 -19.47
C ARG A 74 11.01 13.19 -19.32
N ASP A 75 10.60 12.49 -18.27
CA ASP A 75 10.90 11.07 -18.10
C ASP A 75 10.18 10.23 -19.16
N PRO A 76 10.90 9.50 -20.04
CA PRO A 76 10.28 8.82 -21.18
C PRO A 76 9.24 7.76 -20.81
N ILE A 77 9.45 7.03 -19.71
CA ILE A 77 8.55 5.95 -19.29
C ILE A 77 7.31 6.56 -18.64
N LEU A 78 7.49 7.50 -17.71
CA LEU A 78 6.37 8.16 -17.04
C LEU A 78 5.53 8.98 -18.01
N PHE A 79 6.15 9.67 -18.97
CA PHE A 79 5.44 10.35 -20.04
C PHE A 79 4.56 9.38 -20.84
N THR A 80 5.15 8.28 -21.34
CA THR A 80 4.44 7.31 -22.19
C THR A 80 3.24 6.75 -21.44
N ARG A 81 3.44 6.34 -20.19
CA ARG A 81 2.37 5.80 -19.34
C ARG A 81 1.26 6.81 -19.05
N TYR A 82 1.62 8.04 -18.71
CA TYR A 82 0.63 9.08 -18.45
C TYR A 82 -0.16 9.43 -19.71
N TYR A 83 0.53 9.61 -20.84
CA TYR A 83 -0.09 9.88 -22.14
C TYR A 83 -1.07 8.78 -22.54
N ASP A 84 -0.66 7.51 -22.46
CA ASP A 84 -1.50 6.36 -22.79
C ASP A 84 -2.75 6.30 -21.90
N MET A 85 -2.61 6.55 -20.60
CA MET A 85 -3.73 6.58 -19.65
C MET A 85 -4.69 7.75 -19.92
N VAL A 86 -4.19 8.95 -20.21
CA VAL A 86 -5.05 10.10 -20.54
C VAL A 86 -5.81 9.84 -21.85
N LYS A 87 -5.14 9.29 -22.86
CA LYS A 87 -5.78 8.90 -24.12
C LYS A 87 -6.87 7.86 -23.90
N LEU A 88 -6.57 6.81 -23.14
CA LEU A 88 -7.54 5.76 -22.82
C LEU A 88 -8.76 6.33 -22.07
N VAL A 89 -8.56 7.25 -21.12
CA VAL A 89 -9.66 7.96 -20.45
C VAL A 89 -10.47 8.78 -21.45
N ALA A 90 -9.82 9.52 -22.35
CA ALA A 90 -10.50 10.29 -23.39
C ALA A 90 -11.37 9.42 -24.30
N ASP A 91 -10.88 8.23 -24.65
CA ASP A 91 -11.60 7.26 -25.47
C ASP A 91 -12.82 6.71 -24.72
N LYS A 92 -12.66 6.34 -23.43
CA LYS A 92 -13.79 5.86 -22.61
C LYS A 92 -14.87 6.89 -22.37
N LEU A 93 -14.50 8.15 -22.18
CA LEU A 93 -15.48 9.23 -22.09
C LEU A 93 -16.22 9.45 -23.42
N ALA A 94 -15.53 9.27 -24.56
CA ALA A 94 -16.14 9.36 -25.89
C ALA A 94 -17.09 8.19 -26.20
N GLU A 95 -16.84 7.01 -25.61
CA GLU A 95 -17.77 5.86 -25.62
C GLU A 95 -19.03 6.10 -24.75
N GLY A 96 -19.07 7.19 -23.98
CA GLY A 96 -20.23 7.58 -23.17
C GLY A 96 -20.17 7.14 -21.71
N ILE A 97 -19.06 6.57 -21.25
CA ILE A 97 -18.85 6.25 -19.82
C ILE A 97 -18.65 7.56 -19.06
N ASP A 98 -19.42 7.79 -17.99
CA ASP A 98 -19.25 8.97 -17.15
C ASP A 98 -17.99 8.84 -16.27
N VAL A 99 -17.38 9.98 -15.93
CA VAL A 99 -16.12 10.03 -15.17
C VAL A 99 -16.26 9.47 -13.75
N LEU A 100 -17.45 9.60 -13.15
CA LEU A 100 -17.71 9.08 -11.81
C LEU A 100 -17.69 7.55 -11.82
N THR A 101 -18.33 6.92 -12.81
CA THR A 101 -18.27 5.48 -13.07
C THR A 101 -16.84 5.07 -13.43
N LEU A 102 -16.20 5.76 -14.38
CA LEU A 102 -14.87 5.41 -14.85
C LEU A 102 -13.82 5.43 -13.73
N MET A 103 -13.90 6.40 -12.82
CA MET A 103 -12.98 6.55 -11.68
C MET A 103 -13.46 5.82 -10.41
N GLY A 104 -14.69 5.30 -10.40
CA GLY A 104 -15.29 4.54 -9.30
C GLY A 104 -15.63 5.35 -8.04
N SER A 105 -15.27 6.65 -7.96
CA SER A 105 -15.62 7.52 -6.84
C SER A 105 -15.49 9.01 -7.18
N ASP A 106 -16.24 9.86 -6.47
CA ASP A 106 -16.14 11.33 -6.57
C ASP A 106 -14.73 11.85 -6.20
N THR A 107 -14.12 11.21 -5.19
CA THR A 107 -12.75 11.56 -4.78
C THR A 107 -11.77 11.33 -5.92
N ASP A 108 -11.81 10.16 -6.57
CA ASP A 108 -10.87 9.83 -7.64
C ASP A 108 -11.14 10.61 -8.93
N ALA A 109 -12.40 10.95 -9.23
CA ALA A 109 -12.73 11.87 -10.31
C ALA A 109 -12.14 13.28 -10.07
N LYS A 110 -12.18 13.80 -8.84
CA LYS A 110 -11.51 15.07 -8.47
C LYS A 110 -9.98 14.97 -8.55
N LYS A 111 -9.40 13.81 -8.23
CA LYS A 111 -7.95 13.58 -8.39
C LYS A 111 -7.54 13.58 -9.85
N LEU A 112 -8.31 12.92 -10.72
CA LEU A 112 -8.13 12.96 -12.16
C LEU A 112 -8.14 14.41 -12.66
N ALA A 113 -9.17 15.19 -12.33
CA ALA A 113 -9.26 16.60 -12.74
C ALA A 113 -8.06 17.43 -12.24
N SER A 114 -7.61 17.20 -11.00
CA SER A 114 -6.42 17.86 -10.44
C SER A 114 -5.14 17.48 -11.17
N SER A 115 -4.96 16.20 -11.47
CA SER A 115 -3.81 15.69 -12.22
C SER A 115 -3.78 16.28 -13.63
N LEU A 116 -4.87 16.17 -14.37
CA LEU A 116 -4.97 16.69 -15.73
C LEU A 116 -4.72 18.20 -15.78
N THR A 117 -5.21 18.96 -14.80
CA THR A 117 -4.94 20.39 -14.71
C THR A 117 -3.44 20.68 -14.54
N LEU A 118 -2.77 19.94 -13.65
CA LEU A 118 -1.33 20.07 -13.42
C LEU A 118 -0.52 19.75 -14.68
N PHE A 119 -0.78 18.59 -15.28
CA PHE A 119 0.00 18.10 -16.42
C PHE A 119 -0.36 18.77 -17.74
N GLN A 120 -1.57 19.31 -17.90
CA GLN A 120 -1.92 20.20 -19.01
C GLN A 120 -1.00 21.44 -19.01
N LEU A 121 -0.84 22.09 -17.86
CA LEU A 121 0.01 23.28 -17.71
C LEU A 121 1.49 22.94 -17.90
N ALA A 122 1.96 21.83 -17.35
CA ALA A 122 3.33 21.37 -17.54
C ALA A 122 3.62 21.04 -19.02
N ALA A 123 2.72 20.31 -19.69
CA ALA A 123 2.85 19.98 -21.10
C ALA A 123 2.83 21.23 -22.00
N GLN A 124 1.96 22.21 -21.70
CA GLN A 124 1.96 23.50 -22.39
C GLN A 124 3.32 24.21 -22.26
N LYS A 125 3.81 24.34 -21.02
CA LYS A 125 5.09 24.99 -20.72
C LYS A 125 6.24 24.34 -21.50
N LEU A 126 6.29 23.00 -21.52
CA LEU A 126 7.31 22.25 -22.23
C LEU A 126 7.21 22.37 -23.75
N ALA A 127 5.99 22.30 -24.30
CA ALA A 127 5.75 22.47 -25.74
C ALA A 127 6.19 23.86 -26.24
N GLU A 128 6.02 24.90 -25.41
CA GLU A 128 6.47 26.26 -25.73
C GLU A 128 7.99 26.40 -25.70
N SER A 129 8.67 25.77 -24.72
CA SER A 129 10.12 25.89 -24.53
C SER A 129 10.97 24.92 -25.37
N GLU A 130 10.42 23.77 -25.80
CA GLU A 130 11.20 22.67 -26.39
C GLU A 130 10.84 22.38 -27.87
N LYS A 131 10.33 23.39 -28.60
CA LYS A 131 9.78 23.32 -29.98
C LYS A 131 10.65 22.64 -31.07
N LYS A 132 11.92 22.32 -30.80
CA LYS A 132 12.90 21.81 -31.78
C LYS A 132 13.54 20.46 -31.40
N SER A 133 13.16 19.86 -30.28
CA SER A 133 13.77 18.62 -29.82
C SER A 133 13.01 17.38 -30.34
N ILE A 134 13.69 16.23 -30.45
CA ILE A 134 13.13 14.88 -30.67
C ILE A 134 12.27 14.42 -29.46
N SER A 135 11.99 15.33 -28.54
CA SER A 135 11.28 15.17 -27.27
C SER A 135 9.85 14.63 -27.45
N PRO A 136 9.25 14.09 -26.36
CA PRO A 136 7.87 13.59 -26.37
C PRO A 136 6.87 14.65 -26.85
N ASN A 137 5.76 14.23 -27.47
CA ASN A 137 4.76 15.14 -28.05
C ASN A 137 3.91 15.82 -26.96
N PHE A 138 4.50 16.80 -26.26
CA PHE A 138 3.84 17.57 -25.20
C PHE A 138 2.62 18.34 -25.70
N SER A 139 2.62 18.79 -26.95
CA SER A 139 1.46 19.46 -27.53
C SER A 139 0.25 18.52 -27.60
N ASP A 140 0.47 17.26 -27.97
CA ASP A 140 -0.61 16.29 -28.08
C ASP A 140 -1.12 15.86 -26.69
N LEU A 141 -0.22 15.66 -25.71
CA LEU A 141 -0.64 15.45 -24.32
C LEU A 141 -1.49 16.62 -23.80
N ASN A 142 -1.08 17.87 -24.06
CA ASN A 142 -1.84 19.04 -23.68
C ASN A 142 -3.26 19.04 -24.30
N ASN A 143 -3.37 18.67 -25.58
CA ASN A 143 -4.65 18.55 -26.27
C ASN A 143 -5.55 17.49 -25.64
N TYR A 144 -5.01 16.31 -25.33
CA TYR A 144 -5.76 15.24 -24.66
C TYR A 144 -6.22 15.66 -23.26
N CYS A 145 -5.34 16.26 -22.45
CA CYS A 145 -5.75 16.78 -21.14
C CYS A 145 -6.86 17.82 -21.27
N THR A 146 -6.78 18.72 -22.26
CA THR A 146 -7.81 19.73 -22.55
C THR A 146 -9.14 19.05 -22.91
N LYS A 147 -9.12 18.08 -23.82
CA LYS A 147 -10.30 17.33 -24.24
C LYS A 147 -10.97 16.64 -23.07
N VAL A 148 -10.20 15.94 -22.23
CA VAL A 148 -10.74 15.25 -21.06
C VAL A 148 -11.34 16.26 -20.09
N LEU A 149 -10.61 17.31 -19.70
CA LEU A 149 -11.08 18.34 -18.78
C LEU A 149 -12.38 19.01 -19.24
N SER A 150 -12.48 19.37 -20.52
CA SER A 150 -13.71 19.92 -21.10
C SER A 150 -14.87 18.93 -21.00
N THR A 151 -14.63 17.65 -21.28
CA THR A 151 -15.66 16.60 -21.22
C THR A 151 -16.17 16.40 -19.79
N ILE A 152 -15.27 16.27 -18.82
CA ILE A 152 -15.64 15.99 -17.43
C ILE A 152 -16.20 17.23 -16.71
N ALA A 153 -15.93 18.44 -17.21
CA ALA A 153 -16.54 19.67 -16.70
C ALA A 153 -18.07 19.68 -16.86
N HIS A 154 -18.59 19.11 -17.96
CA HIS A 154 -20.04 18.92 -18.15
C HIS A 154 -20.66 17.92 -17.16
N GLN A 155 -19.83 17.16 -16.45
CA GLN A 155 -20.21 16.19 -15.42
C GLN A 155 -19.91 16.70 -14.00
N ASN A 156 -19.71 18.01 -13.84
CA ASN A 156 -19.37 18.70 -12.58
C ASN A 156 -17.95 18.48 -12.04
N TYR A 157 -17.03 17.98 -12.88
CA TYR A 157 -15.60 17.84 -12.53
C TYR A 157 -14.73 18.79 -13.35
N GLY A 158 -14.86 20.10 -13.07
CA GLY A 158 -14.07 21.13 -13.76
C GLY A 158 -12.58 21.11 -13.44
N ALA A 159 -11.80 21.89 -14.19
CA ALA A 159 -10.37 22.08 -13.93
C ALA A 159 -10.11 22.57 -12.50
N CYS A 160 -9.06 22.04 -11.87
CA CYS A 160 -8.80 22.24 -10.45
C CYS A 160 -8.25 23.65 -10.16
N ALA A 161 -9.10 24.53 -9.64
CA ALA A 161 -8.72 25.90 -9.31
C ALA A 161 -7.56 26.02 -8.31
N PRO A 162 -7.50 25.23 -7.21
CA PRO A 162 -6.34 25.22 -6.32
C PRO A 162 -5.02 24.90 -7.02
N THR A 163 -5.04 23.95 -7.96
CA THR A 163 -3.85 23.60 -8.77
C THR A 163 -3.41 24.79 -9.60
N LYS A 164 -4.33 25.42 -10.35
CA LYS A 164 -4.00 26.60 -11.18
C LYS A 164 -3.39 27.72 -10.36
N MET A 165 -4.01 28.06 -9.22
CA MET A 165 -3.55 29.13 -8.34
C MET A 165 -2.13 28.88 -7.82
N GLU A 166 -1.82 27.66 -7.39
CA GLU A 166 -0.48 27.32 -6.91
C GLU A 166 0.56 27.44 -8.02
N ILE A 167 0.28 26.90 -9.21
CA ILE A 167 1.20 26.98 -10.36
C ILE A 167 1.40 28.43 -10.82
N GLU A 168 0.34 29.21 -10.94
CA GLU A 168 0.44 30.64 -11.29
C GLU A 168 1.28 31.42 -10.29
N GLN A 169 1.12 31.14 -8.99
CA GLN A 169 1.92 31.77 -7.95
C GLN A 169 3.40 31.36 -8.04
N SER A 170 3.69 30.08 -8.26
CA SER A 170 5.05 29.58 -8.47
C SER A 170 5.71 30.25 -9.68
N LEU A 171 5.00 30.38 -10.81
CA LEU A 171 5.50 31.05 -12.00
C LEU A 171 5.77 32.53 -11.76
N LYS A 172 4.84 33.26 -11.11
CA LYS A 172 5.03 34.68 -10.74
C LYS A 172 6.25 34.87 -9.85
N ASN A 173 6.50 33.97 -8.90
CA ASN A 173 7.65 34.05 -8.02
C ASN A 173 8.98 33.85 -8.79
N LEU A 174 9.01 32.94 -9.77
CA LEU A 174 10.19 32.73 -10.62
C LEU A 174 10.53 33.95 -11.50
N PHE A 175 9.52 34.67 -11.99
CA PHE A 175 9.75 35.90 -12.76
C PHE A 175 10.25 37.05 -11.86
N LYS A 176 9.75 37.16 -10.62
CA LYS A 176 10.21 38.16 -9.65
C LYS A 176 11.65 37.92 -9.16
N SER A 177 12.05 36.66 -8.98
CA SER A 177 13.44 36.35 -8.63
C SER A 177 14.41 36.63 -9.77
N SER A 178 13.98 36.45 -11.02
CA SER A 178 14.78 36.73 -12.22
C SER A 178 14.96 38.24 -12.51
N SER A 179 14.00 39.08 -12.09
CA SER A 179 14.12 40.55 -12.22
C SER A 179 15.00 41.19 -11.15
N ASN A 180 15.27 40.49 -10.04
CA ASN A 180 16.11 40.99 -8.95
C ASN A 180 17.59 40.56 -9.05
N SER A 181 17.97 39.76 -10.06
CA SER A 181 19.37 39.43 -10.35
C SER A 181 19.93 40.30 -11.47
N SER A 182 20.06 41.62 -11.25
CA SER A 182 21.00 42.41 -12.07
C SER A 182 22.42 42.11 -11.58
N PHE A 183 23.26 41.61 -12.49
CA PHE A 183 24.68 41.33 -12.30
C PHE A 183 25.41 42.45 -11.53
N ALA A 184 25.85 42.15 -10.30
CA ALA A 184 27.00 42.82 -9.71
C ALA A 184 28.17 41.83 -9.81
N LEU A 185 29.10 42.10 -10.74
CA LEU A 185 30.37 41.38 -10.79
C LEU A 185 31.15 41.66 -9.49
N PRO A 186 31.71 40.63 -8.81
CA PRO A 186 32.60 40.87 -7.70
C PRO A 186 33.94 41.44 -8.21
N PRO A 187 34.60 42.34 -7.46
CA PRO A 187 35.89 42.88 -7.84
C PRO A 187 36.97 41.79 -7.75
N MET A 188 37.83 41.74 -8.77
CA MET A 188 39.05 40.93 -8.77
C MET A 188 40.06 41.54 -7.79
N GLU A 189 40.50 40.77 -6.80
CA GLU A 189 41.75 41.02 -6.10
C GLU A 189 42.70 39.83 -6.24
N ALA A 190 43.93 40.16 -6.62
CA ALA A 190 45.06 39.27 -6.78
C ALA A 190 45.88 39.20 -5.49
N SER A 191 46.34 38.02 -5.09
CA SER A 191 47.70 37.83 -4.56
C SER A 191 48.04 36.35 -4.38
N SER A 192 49.25 36.00 -4.81
CA SER A 192 49.97 34.73 -4.59
C SER A 192 50.91 34.87 -3.36
N PRO A 193 51.87 33.96 -3.11
CA PRO A 193 51.78 32.62 -2.49
C PRO A 193 52.74 32.47 -1.27
N LYS A 194 52.69 31.31 -0.55
CA LYS A 194 53.72 30.68 0.35
C LYS A 194 52.99 29.76 1.37
N THR A 195 53.44 28.62 1.88
CA THR A 195 54.67 27.77 1.86
C THR A 195 54.34 26.47 2.64
N GLU A 196 54.97 25.34 2.26
CA GLU A 196 55.46 24.18 3.06
C GLU A 196 54.62 23.61 4.23
N LYS A 197 54.53 22.29 4.48
CA LYS A 197 55.64 21.34 4.68
C LYS A 197 55.14 19.88 4.80
N VAL A 198 56.02 18.96 4.42
CA VAL A 198 55.96 17.49 4.46
C VAL A 198 56.46 16.94 5.82
N THR A 199 56.00 15.76 6.26
CA THR A 199 56.74 14.67 7.00
C THR A 199 55.77 13.51 7.35
N GLU A 200 55.98 12.27 6.85
CA GLU A 200 56.64 11.08 7.49
C GLU A 200 55.85 10.46 8.66
N ALA A 201 55.75 9.14 8.93
CA ALA A 201 56.30 7.88 8.42
C ALA A 201 55.49 6.67 8.99
N SER A 202 55.67 5.47 8.40
CA SER A 202 55.23 4.11 8.84
C SER A 202 56.10 3.58 10.03
N PRO A 203 56.15 2.28 10.48
CA PRO A 203 55.53 1.02 9.97
C PRO A 203 55.11 -0.09 11.01
N GLU A 204 54.60 -1.22 10.48
CA GLU A 204 54.80 -2.66 10.86
C GLU A 204 54.42 -3.18 12.29
N VAL A 205 54.03 -4.44 12.59
CA VAL A 205 54.21 -5.78 11.98
C VAL A 205 53.23 -6.82 12.63
N THR A 206 53.06 -7.95 11.93
CA THR A 206 52.55 -9.32 12.19
C THR A 206 52.64 -9.92 13.64
N GLN A 207 51.96 -11.00 14.10
CA GLN A 207 51.71 -12.35 13.54
C GLN A 207 50.87 -13.27 14.50
N HIS A 208 50.20 -14.29 13.92
CA HIS A 208 49.98 -15.71 14.33
C HIS A 208 49.26 -16.21 15.64
N SER A 209 48.24 -17.08 15.40
CA SER A 209 48.16 -18.52 15.76
C SER A 209 47.22 -19.07 16.87
N SER A 210 46.53 -20.17 16.49
CA SER A 210 46.24 -21.42 17.23
C SER A 210 44.81 -21.74 17.73
N MET A 211 44.32 -22.91 17.29
CA MET A 211 43.31 -23.78 17.96
C MET A 211 43.96 -24.68 19.03
N PRO A 212 43.21 -25.40 19.91
CA PRO A 212 42.75 -26.79 19.66
C PRO A 212 41.31 -27.08 20.22
N VAL A 213 40.47 -28.00 19.69
CA VAL A 213 40.30 -29.48 19.82
C VAL A 213 39.82 -30.03 21.19
N GLY A 214 38.73 -30.84 21.15
CA GLY A 214 38.37 -31.95 22.09
C GLY A 214 37.08 -31.72 22.91
N THR A 215 36.13 -32.66 23.18
CA THR A 215 35.99 -34.12 23.00
C THR A 215 34.55 -34.59 23.41
N ALA A 216 34.04 -35.68 22.79
CA ALA A 216 33.12 -36.77 23.22
C ALA A 216 31.86 -36.49 24.13
N SER A 217 30.58 -36.79 23.76
CA SER A 217 29.82 -38.09 23.64
C SER A 217 29.60 -38.90 24.96
N PRO A 218 28.60 -39.80 25.16
CA PRO A 218 27.34 -40.17 24.45
C PRO A 218 26.15 -40.55 25.43
N VAL A 219 25.17 -41.38 24.97
CA VAL A 219 24.21 -42.34 25.65
C VAL A 219 22.77 -42.13 25.10
N SER A 220 22.26 -42.85 24.08
CA SER A 220 21.69 -44.25 24.01
C SER A 220 20.39 -44.42 24.82
N GLU A 221 19.35 -45.19 24.49
CA GLU A 221 18.91 -46.10 23.41
C GLU A 221 17.43 -46.50 23.73
N GLU A 222 16.62 -46.86 22.71
CA GLU A 222 15.63 -47.98 22.62
C GLU A 222 14.71 -48.36 23.83
N SER A 223 13.46 -48.86 23.76
CA SER A 223 12.67 -49.56 22.72
C SER A 223 11.27 -49.97 23.27
N ILE A 224 10.27 -50.07 22.37
CA ILE A 224 9.19 -51.11 22.25
C ILE A 224 8.08 -51.26 23.33
N LYS A 225 6.81 -51.09 22.92
CA LYS A 225 5.73 -52.13 22.99
C LYS A 225 4.47 -51.78 22.17
N LYS A 226 3.97 -52.80 21.45
CA LYS A 226 2.75 -52.84 20.61
C LYS A 226 1.48 -53.15 21.42
N ASN A 227 0.35 -52.76 20.82
CA ASN A 227 -1.04 -53.27 20.93
C ASN A 227 -1.86 -52.96 22.18
N GLN A 228 -2.93 -52.16 22.01
CA GLN A 228 -4.32 -52.63 22.13
C GLN A 228 -5.33 -51.57 21.65
N GLU A 229 -6.49 -52.08 21.24
CA GLU A 229 -7.58 -51.46 20.49
C GLU A 229 -8.30 -50.32 21.22
N GLY A 230 -8.87 -49.39 20.44
CA GLY A 230 -10.25 -48.98 20.69
C GLY A 230 -10.52 -47.87 21.71
N ILE A 231 -9.81 -46.74 21.67
CA ILE A 231 -10.37 -45.42 22.03
C ILE A 231 -9.70 -44.39 21.11
N ARG A 232 -10.40 -43.86 20.09
CA ARG A 232 -9.93 -42.63 19.43
C ARG A 232 -9.98 -41.52 20.50
N PRO A 233 -8.89 -40.86 20.85
CA PRO A 233 -8.93 -39.79 21.83
C PRO A 233 -9.87 -38.69 21.32
N LEU A 234 -10.78 -38.25 22.17
CA LEU A 234 -11.51 -37.00 21.97
C LEU A 234 -10.51 -35.92 21.55
N SER A 235 -10.81 -35.26 20.43
CA SER A 235 -10.37 -33.92 20.04
C SER A 235 -9.23 -33.38 20.91
N THR A 236 -7.99 -33.56 20.45
CA THR A 236 -6.86 -32.73 20.90
C THR A 236 -7.33 -31.29 20.91
N ASP A 237 -7.21 -30.64 22.05
CA ASP A 237 -7.97 -29.47 22.48
C ASP A 237 -7.89 -28.30 21.47
N ASN A 238 -8.70 -28.33 20.41
CA ASN A 238 -8.65 -27.37 19.30
C ASN A 238 -8.86 -25.94 19.82
N ALA A 239 -9.58 -25.79 20.93
CA ALA A 239 -9.70 -24.53 21.67
C ALA A 239 -8.33 -24.02 22.15
N LEU A 240 -7.51 -24.88 22.76
CA LEU A 240 -6.16 -24.56 23.23
C LEU A 240 -5.18 -24.30 22.07
N ILE A 241 -5.30 -25.05 20.97
CA ILE A 241 -4.49 -24.83 19.76
C ILE A 241 -4.84 -23.47 19.15
N LEU A 242 -6.13 -23.17 18.96
CA LEU A 242 -6.58 -21.88 18.43
C LEU A 242 -6.19 -20.73 19.35
N LYS A 243 -6.27 -20.92 20.67
CA LYS A 243 -5.76 -19.95 21.66
C LYS A 243 -4.27 -19.65 21.42
N THR A 244 -3.47 -20.70 21.28
CA THR A 244 -2.02 -20.58 21.00
C THR A 244 -1.75 -19.84 19.69
N ILE A 245 -2.53 -20.12 18.64
CA ILE A 245 -2.46 -19.41 17.35
C ILE A 245 -2.77 -17.93 17.53
N VAL A 246 -3.86 -17.61 18.23
CA VAL A 246 -4.29 -16.23 18.48
C VAL A 246 -3.27 -15.44 19.29
N GLU A 247 -2.70 -16.03 20.34
CA GLU A 247 -1.64 -15.41 21.16
C GLU A 247 -0.37 -15.14 20.33
N LYS A 248 0.00 -16.07 19.45
CA LYS A 248 1.12 -15.88 18.53
C LYS A 248 0.86 -14.77 17.51
N LEU A 249 -0.35 -14.71 16.95
CA LEU A 249 -0.77 -13.63 16.06
C LEU A 249 -0.68 -12.27 16.78
N MET A 250 -1.17 -12.18 18.02
CA MET A 250 -1.09 -10.94 18.81
C MET A 250 0.36 -10.49 19.01
N SER A 251 1.26 -11.41 19.39
CA SER A 251 2.70 -11.11 19.58
C SER A 251 3.35 -10.59 18.29
N ASN A 252 3.08 -11.27 17.16
CA ASN A 252 3.65 -10.88 15.87
C ASN A 252 3.04 -9.57 15.33
N ILE A 253 1.76 -9.32 15.62
CA ILE A 253 1.09 -8.05 15.33
C ILE A 253 1.73 -6.92 16.14
N GLN A 254 2.01 -7.13 17.43
CA GLN A 254 2.66 -6.15 18.31
C GLN A 254 4.10 -5.85 17.89
N GLN A 255 4.94 -6.87 17.70
CA GLN A 255 6.34 -6.70 17.31
C GLN A 255 6.50 -5.94 15.98
N LYS A 256 5.60 -6.19 15.03
CA LYS A 256 5.55 -5.44 13.76
C LYS A 256 5.00 -4.02 13.91
N ALA A 257 4.23 -3.73 14.96
CA ALA A 257 3.77 -2.38 15.25
C ALA A 257 4.90 -1.53 15.84
N ASP A 258 5.68 -2.10 16.78
CA ASP A 258 6.77 -1.40 17.49
C ASP A 258 7.93 -0.99 16.57
N THR A 259 8.06 -1.65 15.42
CA THR A 259 9.12 -1.39 14.42
C THR A 259 8.69 -0.39 13.32
N ARG A 260 7.50 0.20 13.41
CA ARG A 260 6.90 1.05 12.35
C ARG A 260 6.43 2.40 12.88
N ALA A 261 6.37 3.41 12.01
CA ALA A 261 5.86 4.75 12.34
C ALA A 261 4.42 4.69 12.90
N SER A 262 4.08 5.52 13.90
CA SER A 262 2.83 5.36 14.68
C SER A 262 1.53 5.51 13.88
N TRP A 263 1.54 6.16 12.71
CA TRP A 263 0.36 6.19 11.83
C TRP A 263 0.10 4.85 11.13
N PHE A 264 1.09 3.94 11.08
CA PHE A 264 0.98 2.56 10.59
C PHE A 264 0.42 1.59 11.67
N THR A 265 0.32 2.04 12.92
CA THR A 265 -0.08 1.22 14.07
C THR A 265 -1.51 1.48 14.55
N LEU A 266 -2.22 2.50 14.04
CA LEU A 266 -3.55 2.96 14.49
C LEU A 266 -4.61 1.84 14.61
N ASN A 267 -4.62 0.86 13.70
CA ASN A 267 -5.56 -0.27 13.74
C ASN A 267 -4.96 -1.55 14.37
N SER A 268 -3.67 -1.56 14.69
CA SER A 268 -3.02 -2.74 15.28
C SER A 268 -3.48 -2.96 16.72
N GLU A 269 -3.58 -1.90 17.53
CA GLU A 269 -4.10 -2.02 18.90
C GLU A 269 -5.55 -2.53 18.94
N ASN A 270 -6.40 -2.02 18.04
CA ASN A 270 -7.80 -2.42 17.98
C ASN A 270 -7.95 -3.90 17.57
N LYS A 271 -7.10 -4.36 16.65
CA LYS A 271 -7.03 -5.78 16.27
C LYS A 271 -6.53 -6.66 17.43
N ILE A 272 -5.47 -6.24 18.13
CA ILE A 272 -4.94 -6.97 19.29
C ILE A 272 -6.01 -7.08 20.39
N LYS A 273 -6.75 -6.01 20.68
CA LYS A 273 -7.85 -6.02 21.66
C LYS A 273 -8.91 -7.06 21.32
N LYS A 274 -9.35 -7.14 20.06
CA LYS A 274 -10.33 -8.13 19.61
C LYS A 274 -9.80 -9.56 19.71
N LEU A 275 -8.57 -9.79 19.25
CA LEU A 275 -7.91 -11.10 19.36
C LEU A 275 -7.72 -11.53 20.82
N HIS A 276 -7.43 -10.58 21.72
CA HIS A 276 -7.33 -10.87 23.15
C HIS A 276 -8.65 -11.37 23.74
N VAL A 277 -9.77 -10.71 23.41
CA VAL A 277 -11.11 -11.16 23.84
C VAL A 277 -11.41 -12.57 23.33
N ILE A 278 -11.10 -12.85 22.06
CA ILE A 278 -11.26 -14.20 21.48
C ILE A 278 -10.39 -15.24 22.22
N SER A 279 -9.14 -14.90 22.55
CA SER A 279 -8.24 -15.78 23.31
C SER A 279 -8.75 -16.08 24.72
N GLN A 280 -9.28 -15.07 25.42
CA GLN A 280 -9.91 -15.24 26.73
C GLN A 280 -11.15 -16.14 26.67
N TRP A 281 -11.97 -15.97 25.62
CA TRP A 281 -13.12 -16.81 25.39
C TRP A 281 -12.71 -18.27 25.16
N LEU A 282 -11.73 -18.53 24.29
CA LEU A 282 -11.19 -19.88 24.02
C LEU A 282 -10.61 -20.57 25.26
N SER A 283 -10.22 -19.82 26.29
CA SER A 283 -9.68 -20.39 27.54
C SER A 283 -10.74 -21.09 28.40
N HIS A 284 -12.02 -20.80 28.17
CA HIS A 284 -13.13 -21.28 29.00
C HIS A 284 -14.20 -22.05 28.22
N HIS A 285 -14.06 -22.19 26.90
CA HIS A 285 -15.09 -22.74 26.02
C HIS A 285 -14.53 -23.88 25.16
N PRO A 286 -14.80 -25.15 25.52
CA PRO A 286 -14.48 -26.27 24.65
C PRO A 286 -15.30 -26.19 23.36
N LEU A 287 -14.68 -26.53 22.23
CA LEU A 287 -15.28 -26.38 20.92
C LEU A 287 -15.93 -27.69 20.45
N ASN A 288 -17.18 -27.62 20.02
CA ASN A 288 -17.72 -28.59 19.06
C ASN A 288 -17.37 -28.15 17.63
N LYS A 289 -17.63 -29.01 16.65
CA LYS A 289 -17.26 -28.76 15.24
C LYS A 289 -17.91 -27.49 14.65
N THR A 290 -19.14 -27.19 15.06
CA THR A 290 -19.85 -25.99 14.60
C THR A 290 -19.21 -24.73 15.16
N ASP A 291 -18.92 -24.73 16.47
CA ASP A 291 -18.28 -23.59 17.14
C ASP A 291 -16.86 -23.38 16.64
N GLU A 292 -16.13 -24.46 16.38
CA GLU A 292 -14.81 -24.40 15.76
C GLU A 292 -14.88 -23.71 14.39
N THR A 293 -15.84 -24.09 13.55
CA THR A 293 -16.02 -23.46 12.24
C THR A 293 -16.31 -21.96 12.36
N ILE A 294 -17.17 -21.58 13.31
CA ILE A 294 -17.58 -20.19 13.52
C ILE A 294 -16.43 -19.36 14.11
N ILE A 295 -15.71 -19.88 15.11
CA ILE A 295 -14.63 -19.13 15.77
C ILE A 295 -13.43 -18.97 14.84
N VAL A 296 -13.13 -19.97 13.99
CA VAL A 296 -12.09 -19.87 12.95
C VAL A 296 -12.44 -18.78 11.94
N ALA A 297 -13.71 -18.66 11.53
CA ALA A 297 -14.18 -17.57 10.68
C ALA A 297 -14.10 -16.20 11.38
N LEU A 298 -14.41 -16.12 12.67
CA LEU A 298 -14.29 -14.89 13.46
C LEU A 298 -12.84 -14.40 13.56
N ILE A 299 -11.90 -15.33 13.79
CA ILE A 299 -10.46 -15.03 13.82
C ILE A 299 -9.98 -14.60 12.43
N ARG A 300 -10.42 -15.27 11.36
CA ARG A 300 -10.14 -14.86 9.97
C ARG A 300 -10.55 -13.41 9.73
N ASP A 301 -11.79 -13.07 10.02
CA ASP A 301 -12.34 -11.74 9.73
C ASP A 301 -11.70 -10.65 10.61
N THR A 302 -11.36 -10.99 11.86
CA THR A 302 -10.55 -10.13 12.73
C THR A 302 -9.14 -9.92 12.17
N CYS A 303 -8.51 -10.97 11.65
CA CYS A 303 -7.22 -10.88 10.98
C CYS A 303 -7.30 -10.10 9.67
N ALA A 304 -8.43 -10.16 8.96
CA ALA A 304 -8.73 -9.43 7.73
C ALA A 304 -8.99 -7.93 7.95
N ILE A 305 -9.17 -7.47 9.21
CA ILE A 305 -9.29 -6.03 9.52
C ILE A 305 -8.04 -5.31 8.99
N LYS A 306 -8.25 -4.41 8.03
CA LYS A 306 -7.16 -3.69 7.36
C LYS A 306 -6.40 -2.80 8.35
N ARG A 307 -5.06 -2.87 8.30
CA ARG A 307 -4.16 -2.13 9.23
C ARG A 307 -4.04 -0.64 8.95
N ASN A 308 -4.75 -0.11 7.94
CA ASN A 308 -4.91 1.32 7.73
C ASN A 308 -6.21 1.59 6.95
N ILE A 309 -6.52 2.87 6.77
CA ILE A 309 -7.67 3.42 6.02
C ILE A 309 -7.59 3.13 4.50
N PHE A 310 -6.48 2.56 4.01
CA PHE A 310 -6.13 2.45 2.60
C PHE A 310 -6.15 1.02 2.02
N GLY A 311 -6.31 -0.02 2.84
CA GLY A 311 -6.71 -1.34 2.36
C GLY A 311 -5.87 -2.02 1.26
N PHE A 312 -4.59 -1.68 1.18
CA PHE A 312 -3.70 -2.01 0.07
C PHE A 312 -3.12 -3.43 0.03
N PHE A 313 -3.34 -4.25 1.05
CA PHE A 313 -2.79 -5.61 1.11
C PHE A 313 -3.73 -6.51 1.89
N GLU A 314 -3.76 -7.81 1.56
CA GLU A 314 -4.29 -8.81 2.48
C GLU A 314 -3.48 -8.68 3.79
N PRO A 315 -4.12 -8.44 4.95
CA PRO A 315 -3.36 -8.16 6.15
C PRO A 315 -2.42 -9.33 6.43
N HIS A 316 -1.13 -9.07 6.69
CA HIS A 316 -0.16 -10.13 7.00
C HIS A 316 -0.68 -11.12 8.05
N SER A 317 -1.45 -10.64 9.04
CA SER A 317 -2.09 -11.47 10.06
C SER A 317 -3.04 -12.54 9.50
N LEU A 318 -3.68 -12.29 8.35
CA LEU A 318 -4.59 -13.24 7.69
C LEU A 318 -3.81 -14.37 7.00
N ASN A 319 -2.75 -14.05 6.27
CA ASN A 319 -1.89 -15.09 5.66
C ASN A 319 -1.19 -15.92 6.73
N GLU A 320 -0.67 -15.25 7.75
CA GLU A 320 -0.07 -15.91 8.91
C GLU A 320 -1.05 -16.78 9.67
N PHE A 321 -2.32 -16.38 9.79
CA PHE A 321 -3.36 -17.22 10.38
C PHE A 321 -3.60 -18.48 9.56
N LYS A 322 -3.71 -18.37 8.22
CA LYS A 322 -3.85 -19.51 7.30
C LYS A 322 -2.67 -20.48 7.42
N ASP A 323 -1.43 -19.96 7.45
CA ASP A 323 -0.22 -20.77 7.62
C ASP A 323 -0.21 -21.50 8.98
N LEU A 324 -0.66 -20.84 10.04
CA LEU A 324 -0.75 -21.44 11.37
C LEU A 324 -1.83 -22.53 11.43
N LEU A 325 -3.01 -22.34 10.83
CA LEU A 325 -4.03 -23.38 10.73
C LEU A 325 -3.48 -24.61 10.00
N GLN A 326 -2.80 -24.42 8.87
CA GLN A 326 -2.17 -25.49 8.12
C GLN A 326 -1.09 -26.21 8.95
N LYS A 327 -0.24 -25.45 9.65
CA LYS A 327 0.81 -26.00 10.52
C LYS A 327 0.24 -26.89 11.63
N TYR A 328 -0.89 -26.50 12.22
CA TYR A 328 -1.56 -27.26 13.28
C TYR A 328 -2.60 -28.26 12.74
N LYS A 329 -2.74 -28.40 11.42
CA LYS A 329 -3.68 -29.31 10.74
C LYS A 329 -5.14 -29.07 11.14
N LEU A 330 -5.52 -27.81 11.34
CA LEU A 330 -6.90 -27.39 11.54
C LEU A 330 -7.56 -27.11 10.19
N GLU A 331 -8.89 -27.22 10.15
CA GLU A 331 -9.68 -26.91 8.96
C GLU A 331 -9.53 -25.42 8.59
N PRO A 332 -9.51 -25.09 7.29
CA PRO A 332 -9.48 -23.69 6.86
C PRO A 332 -10.79 -22.97 7.23
N PRO A 333 -10.78 -21.63 7.31
CA PRO A 333 -11.98 -20.88 7.63
C PRO A 333 -13.08 -21.09 6.58
N SER A 334 -14.32 -21.35 7.02
CA SER A 334 -15.47 -21.50 6.13
C SER A 334 -15.76 -20.21 5.35
N GLU A 335 -15.94 -20.31 4.03
CA GLU A 335 -16.33 -19.18 3.18
C GLU A 335 -17.80 -18.75 3.39
N THR A 336 -18.65 -19.64 3.93
CA THR A 336 -20.07 -19.37 4.13
C THR A 336 -20.38 -18.70 5.47
N VAL A 337 -19.43 -18.72 6.41
CA VAL A 337 -19.54 -18.02 7.69
C VAL A 337 -18.66 -16.79 7.65
N SER A 338 -19.25 -15.60 7.82
CA SER A 338 -18.52 -14.34 7.87
C SER A 338 -19.14 -13.34 8.85
N PHE A 339 -18.32 -12.40 9.28
CA PHE A 339 -18.63 -11.34 10.24
C PHE A 339 -18.36 -9.97 9.61
N ASN A 340 -19.37 -9.10 9.66
CA ASN A 340 -19.28 -7.76 9.09
C ASN A 340 -18.56 -6.78 10.05
N ALA A 341 -18.36 -5.53 9.61
CA ALA A 341 -17.66 -4.53 10.41
C ALA A 341 -18.34 -4.22 11.76
N THR A 342 -19.67 -4.27 11.82
CA THR A 342 -20.47 -4.05 13.04
C THR A 342 -20.28 -5.20 14.03
N ASP A 343 -20.36 -6.45 13.55
CA ASP A 343 -20.13 -7.66 14.34
C ASP A 343 -18.76 -7.59 15.03
N LEU A 344 -17.72 -7.26 14.25
CA LEU A 344 -16.35 -7.15 14.74
C LEU A 344 -16.19 -6.00 15.73
N ALA A 345 -16.80 -4.83 15.48
CA ALA A 345 -16.72 -3.68 16.37
C ALA A 345 -17.23 -4.00 17.79
N ASN A 346 -18.26 -4.84 17.91
CA ASN A 346 -18.87 -5.21 19.19
C ASN A 346 -17.98 -6.09 20.08
N ILE A 347 -17.04 -6.85 19.50
CA ILE A 347 -16.13 -7.77 20.24
C ILE A 347 -15.35 -7.03 21.33
N SER A 348 -14.92 -5.80 21.06
CA SER A 348 -14.12 -4.99 21.99
C SER A 348 -14.95 -4.10 22.92
N VAL A 349 -16.29 -4.17 22.85
CA VAL A 349 -17.21 -3.25 23.56
C VAL A 349 -18.14 -4.00 24.51
N LYS A 350 -18.62 -5.20 24.17
CA LYS A 350 -19.53 -5.99 25.03
C LYS A 350 -18.79 -7.17 25.68
N ALA A 351 -19.09 -7.44 26.95
CA ALA A 351 -18.48 -8.52 27.72
C ALA A 351 -18.73 -9.93 27.13
N ASN A 352 -19.91 -10.16 26.52
CA ASN A 352 -20.33 -11.46 26.00
C ASN A 352 -20.44 -11.47 24.45
N ALA A 353 -19.74 -10.57 23.77
CA ALA A 353 -19.88 -10.40 22.32
C ALA A 353 -19.59 -11.69 21.52
N VAL A 354 -18.59 -12.47 21.95
CA VAL A 354 -18.20 -13.69 21.25
C VAL A 354 -19.29 -14.76 21.39
N ASP A 355 -19.90 -14.90 22.57
CA ASP A 355 -21.02 -15.82 22.79
C ASP A 355 -22.26 -15.45 21.96
N GLU A 356 -22.63 -14.16 21.95
CA GLU A 356 -23.76 -13.66 21.14
C GLU A 356 -23.55 -13.98 19.66
N LEU A 357 -22.35 -13.70 19.13
CA LEU A 357 -22.00 -13.93 17.72
C LEU A 357 -21.98 -15.42 17.36
N ILE A 358 -21.47 -16.28 18.24
CA ILE A 358 -21.48 -17.73 18.01
C ILE A 358 -22.92 -18.25 18.00
N GLN A 359 -23.76 -17.82 18.95
CA GLN A 359 -25.17 -18.23 19.01
C GLN A 359 -25.93 -17.78 17.75
N GLU A 360 -25.76 -16.53 17.32
CA GLU A 360 -26.40 -16.00 16.12
C GLU A 360 -26.05 -16.81 14.87
N LYS A 361 -24.75 -17.13 14.66
CA LYS A 361 -24.29 -17.86 13.48
C LYS A 361 -24.67 -19.35 13.51
N ARG A 362 -24.86 -19.95 14.69
CA ARG A 362 -25.46 -21.30 14.81
C ARG A 362 -26.88 -21.32 14.23
N HIS A 363 -27.68 -20.29 14.46
CA HIS A 363 -29.06 -20.20 13.97
C HIS A 363 -29.15 -19.97 12.46
N LEU A 364 -28.21 -19.22 11.87
CA LEU A 364 -28.16 -19.00 10.42
C LEU A 364 -27.75 -20.25 9.64
N GLY A 365 -26.89 -21.11 10.22
CA GLY A 365 -26.52 -22.40 9.64
C GLY A 365 -27.64 -23.46 9.66
N SER A 366 -28.75 -23.21 10.37
CA SER A 366 -29.89 -24.13 10.41
C SER A 366 -31.02 -23.78 9.43
N TYR A 367 -30.90 -22.68 8.66
CA TYR A 367 -31.85 -22.35 7.60
C TYR A 367 -31.29 -22.86 6.27
N ASN A 368 -31.69 -24.08 5.92
CA ASN A 368 -31.51 -24.63 4.59
C ASN A 368 -32.79 -24.29 3.80
N PRO A 369 -32.81 -23.32 2.86
CA PRO A 369 -33.98 -23.12 2.03
C PRO A 369 -34.02 -24.26 1.00
N ILE A 370 -34.74 -25.32 1.33
CA ILE A 370 -35.33 -26.19 0.32
C ILE A 370 -36.50 -25.40 -0.27
N HIS A 371 -36.28 -24.77 -1.42
CA HIS A 371 -37.12 -24.81 -2.64
C HIS A 371 -36.77 -23.70 -3.62
#